data_AF-A0A8S1BAS3-F1
#
_entry.id   AF-A0A8S1BAS3-F1
#
_cell.length_a   1.000
_cell.length_b   1.000
_cell.length_c   1.000
_cell.angle_alpha   90.00
_cell.angle_beta   90.00
_cell.angle_gamma   90.00
#
_symmetry.space_group_name_H-M   'P 1'
#
loop_
_entity.id
_entity.type
_entity.pdbx_description
1 polymer ?
#
loop_
_entity_poly.entity_id
_entity_poly.type
_entity_poly.pdbx_seq_one_letter_code
_entity_poly.pdbx_strand_id
1 'polypeptide(L)'
;MECQKCKKTLSKKGSHFMCQGQCQGAFHRSCVRGLAADMKADINRIYCNNCEEEGSEVEEPDEEEQELLKILKDIQKKVSSIPSIRKHLDTIQQSLSVLSDKYDVLVSEQEQAKEKITKLQY
;
A
#
# COMPACT_ATOMS: atom_id res chain seq x y z
N MET A 1 0.47 -11.90 19.17
CA MET A 1 -0.18 -10.63 18.78
C MET A 1 -0.50 -9.84 20.03
N GLU A 2 -0.32 -8.53 20.02
CA GLU A 2 -0.52 -7.64 21.16
C GLU A 2 -1.61 -6.61 20.85
N CYS A 3 -2.36 -6.21 21.89
CA CYS A 3 -3.34 -5.16 21.75
C CYS A 3 -2.64 -3.82 21.57
N GLN A 4 -2.97 -3.09 20.51
CA GLN A 4 -2.34 -1.79 20.25
C GLN A 4 -2.66 -0.72 21.32
N LYS A 5 -3.79 -0.84 22.03
CA LYS A 5 -4.20 0.09 23.10
C LYS A 5 -3.51 -0.18 24.44
N CYS A 6 -3.60 -1.41 24.95
CA CYS A 6 -3.10 -1.73 26.30
C CYS A 6 -1.74 -2.46 26.31
N LYS A 7 -1.19 -2.78 25.13
CA LYS A 7 0.07 -3.51 24.93
C LYS A 7 0.13 -4.90 25.58
N LYS A 8 -1.01 -5.46 26.01
CA LYS A 8 -1.12 -6.83 26.54
C LYS A 8 -1.38 -7.85 25.42
N THR A 9 -0.99 -9.09 25.64
CA THR A 9 -1.16 -10.19 24.68
C THR A 9 -2.64 -10.44 24.34
N LEU A 10 -2.93 -10.65 23.05
CA LEU A 10 -4.25 -11.03 22.54
C LEU A 10 -4.42 -12.56 22.62
N SER A 11 -5.64 -13.01 22.97
CA SER A 11 -5.98 -14.44 22.96
C SER A 11 -5.90 -15.01 21.54
N LYS A 12 -5.32 -16.20 21.40
CA LYS A 12 -5.18 -16.93 20.12
C LYS A 12 -6.53 -17.44 19.58
N LYS A 13 -7.58 -17.56 20.42
CA LYS A 13 -8.91 -18.05 20.02
C LYS A 13 -9.87 -16.87 19.76
N GLY A 14 -9.84 -16.32 18.55
CA GLY A 14 -10.96 -15.60 17.90
C GLY A 14 -11.59 -14.36 18.56
N SER A 15 -11.14 -13.91 19.73
CA SER A 15 -11.81 -12.87 20.52
C SER A 15 -11.07 -11.53 20.50
N HIS A 16 -10.52 -11.13 19.36
CA HIS A 16 -9.90 -9.82 19.17
C HIS A 16 -10.56 -9.06 18.03
N PHE A 17 -10.61 -7.74 18.17
CA PHE A 17 -11.11 -6.82 17.16
C PHE A 17 -9.97 -6.42 16.23
N MET A 18 -10.21 -6.48 14.92
CA MET A 18 -9.26 -6.06 13.90
C MET A 18 -9.82 -4.83 13.21
N CYS A 19 -9.13 -3.69 13.35
CA CYS A 19 -9.49 -2.48 12.66
C CYS A 19 -9.17 -2.62 11.16
N GLN A 20 -10.13 -2.31 10.29
CA GLN A 20 -9.93 -2.27 8.83
C GLN A 20 -9.46 -0.89 8.33
N GLY A 21 -9.26 0.07 9.23
CA GLY A 21 -8.74 1.40 8.91
C GLY A 21 -7.22 1.43 8.73
N GLN A 22 -6.67 2.63 8.56
CA GLN A 22 -5.24 2.83 8.30
C GLN A 22 -4.31 2.25 9.38
N CYS A 23 -4.77 2.17 10.63
CA CYS A 23 -3.95 1.59 11.71
C CYS A 23 -3.81 0.07 11.64
N GLN A 24 -4.71 -0.62 10.90
CA GLN A 24 -4.83 -2.09 10.82
C GLN A 24 -4.67 -2.81 12.17
N GLY A 25 -5.05 -2.13 13.25
CA GLY A 25 -4.68 -2.50 14.60
C GLY A 25 -5.49 -3.67 15.15
N ALA A 26 -4.83 -4.50 15.95
CA ALA A 26 -5.47 -5.57 16.72
C ALA A 26 -5.73 -5.10 18.16
N PHE A 27 -6.96 -5.31 18.65
CA PHE A 27 -7.41 -4.84 19.96
C PHE A 27 -8.19 -5.92 20.73
N HIS A 28 -8.13 -5.91 22.06
CA HIS A 28 -9.14 -6.64 22.83
C HIS A 28 -10.50 -5.99 22.57
N ARG A 29 -11.58 -6.80 22.55
CA ARG A 29 -12.94 -6.25 22.36
C ARG A 29 -13.29 -5.23 23.45
N SER A 30 -12.84 -5.46 24.69
CA SER A 30 -13.00 -4.52 25.81
C SER A 30 -12.13 -3.26 25.69
N CYS A 31 -11.08 -3.29 24.86
CA CYS A 31 -10.24 -2.12 24.62
C CYS A 31 -10.85 -1.15 23.61
N VAL A 32 -11.84 -1.57 22.82
CA VAL A 32 -12.57 -0.72 21.87
C VAL A 32 -13.83 -0.20 22.56
N ARG A 33 -13.92 1.12 22.77
CA ARG A 33 -15.01 1.74 23.52
C ARG A 33 -16.28 1.71 22.66
N GLY A 34 -17.37 1.18 23.19
CA GLY A 34 -18.66 1.08 22.48
C GLY A 34 -18.86 -0.25 21.74
N LEU A 35 -17.80 -1.00 21.44
CA LEU A 35 -17.89 -2.24 20.66
C LEU A 35 -18.85 -3.29 21.25
N ALA A 36 -18.91 -3.39 22.58
CA ALA A 36 -19.84 -4.31 23.24
C ALA A 36 -21.31 -3.89 23.08
N ALA A 37 -21.60 -2.59 22.95
CA ALA A 37 -22.93 -2.07 22.66
C ALA A 37 -23.27 -2.29 21.19
N ASP A 38 -22.32 -2.04 20.28
CA ASP A 38 -22.49 -2.28 18.84
C ASP A 38 -22.83 -3.75 18.57
N MET A 39 -22.09 -4.68 19.18
CA MET A 39 -22.36 -6.11 19.08
C MET A 39 -23.74 -6.53 19.62
N LYS A 40 -24.29 -5.80 20.61
CA LYS A 40 -25.64 -6.05 21.13
C LYS A 40 -26.72 -5.44 20.23
N ALA A 41 -26.39 -4.37 19.53
CA ALA A 41 -27.26 -3.70 18.57
C ALA A 41 -27.15 -4.28 17.15
N ASP A 42 -26.42 -5.39 16.97
CA ASP A 42 -26.10 -6.02 15.68
C ASP A 42 -25.40 -5.07 14.67
N ILE A 43 -24.70 -4.06 15.20
CA ILE A 43 -23.89 -3.12 14.43
C ILE A 43 -22.50 -3.72 14.25
N ASN A 44 -22.16 -4.05 13.00
CA ASN A 44 -20.84 -4.60 12.68
C ASN A 44 -19.81 -3.47 12.48
N ARG A 45 -19.28 -2.96 13.59
CA ARG A 45 -18.20 -1.97 13.59
C ARG A 45 -16.95 -2.56 12.94
N ILE A 46 -16.38 -1.86 11.95
CA ILE A 46 -15.16 -2.28 11.21
C ILE A 46 -13.94 -1.41 11.53
N TYR A 47 -14.13 -0.25 12.17
CA TYR A 47 -13.06 0.69 12.52
C TYR A 47 -12.91 0.82 14.05
N CYS A 48 -11.69 1.06 14.54
CA CYS A 48 -11.46 1.32 15.96
C CYS A 48 -11.76 2.78 16.30
N ASN A 49 -11.90 3.12 17.58
CA ASN A 49 -12.18 4.48 18.04
C ASN A 49 -11.24 5.56 17.50
N ASN A 50 -9.99 5.22 17.15
CA ASN A 50 -9.01 6.16 16.60
C ASN A 50 -9.10 6.30 15.07
N CYS A 51 -9.78 5.37 14.40
CA CYS A 51 -10.10 5.42 12.98
C CYS A 51 -11.57 5.77 12.74
N GLU A 52 -12.35 5.94 13.79
CA GLU A 52 -13.80 6.21 13.77
C GLU A 52 -14.17 7.67 14.00
N GLU A 53 -13.20 8.58 14.07
CA GLU A 53 -13.46 10.01 14.31
C GLU A 53 -14.23 10.72 13.16
N GLU A 54 -14.87 9.97 12.24
CA GLU A 54 -15.73 10.47 11.17
C GLU A 54 -17.03 9.65 11.00
N GLY A 55 -17.72 9.24 12.07
CA GLY A 55 -18.96 8.51 11.85
C GLY A 55 -19.82 8.23 13.06
N SER A 56 -20.51 9.24 13.56
CA SER A 56 -21.74 9.00 14.32
C SER A 56 -22.74 10.13 14.13
N GLU A 57 -23.42 10.10 12.98
CA GLU A 57 -24.84 10.43 12.80
C GLU A 57 -25.20 9.93 11.40
N VAL A 58 -26.13 8.98 11.31
CA VAL A 58 -26.66 8.53 10.01
C VAL A 58 -27.66 9.59 9.57
N GLU A 59 -27.16 10.71 9.07
CA GLU A 59 -27.88 11.50 8.09
C GLU A 59 -27.61 10.82 6.74
N GLU A 60 -28.66 10.56 5.95
CA GLU A 60 -28.44 10.11 4.57
C GLU A 60 -27.62 11.20 3.88
N PRO A 61 -26.44 10.87 3.31
CA PRO A 61 -25.59 11.87 2.68
C PRO A 61 -26.38 12.50 1.54
N ASP A 62 -26.50 13.83 1.56
CA ASP A 62 -27.17 14.55 0.50
C ASP A 62 -26.43 14.35 -0.84
N GLU A 63 -27.03 14.81 -1.94
CA GLU A 63 -26.46 14.61 -3.28
C GLU A 63 -25.05 15.21 -3.44
N GLU A 64 -24.73 16.31 -2.75
CA GLU A 64 -23.41 16.95 -2.74
C GLU A 64 -22.39 16.10 -1.96
N GLU A 65 -22.78 15.54 -0.82
CA GLU A 65 -21.91 14.66 -0.03
C GLU A 65 -21.60 13.35 -0.78
N GLN A 66 -22.58 12.80 -1.51
CA GLN A 66 -22.35 11.64 -2.38
C GLN A 66 -21.40 11.95 -3.55
N GLU A 67 -21.47 13.16 -4.11
CA GLU A 67 -20.55 13.60 -5.16
C GLU A 67 -19.12 13.77 -4.62
N LEU A 68 -18.97 14.38 -3.45
CA LEU A 68 -17.68 14.50 -2.76
C LEU A 68 -17.06 13.13 -2.46
N LEU A 69 -17.86 12.17 -1.99
CA LEU A 69 -17.40 10.79 -1.75
C LEU A 69 -16.95 10.09 -3.04
N LYS A 70 -17.60 10.35 -4.18
CA LYS A 70 -17.14 9.82 -5.49
C LYS A 70 -15.80 10.42 -5.88
N ILE A 71 -15.64 11.74 -5.74
CA ILE A 71 -14.38 12.44 -6.02
C ILE A 71 -13.25 11.88 -5.15
N LEU A 72 -13.49 11.69 -3.85
CA LEU A 72 -12.51 11.14 -2.92
C LEU A 72 -12.11 9.71 -3.29
N LYS A 73 -13.06 8.85 -3.67
CA LYS A 73 -12.78 7.49 -4.16
C LYS A 73 -11.93 7.52 -5.43
N ASP A 74 -12.21 8.43 -6.34
CA ASP A 74 -11.44 8.58 -7.58
C ASP A 74 -10.02 9.08 -7.31
N ILE A 75 -9.85 10.03 -6.39
CA ILE A 75 -8.53 10.49 -5.94
C ILE A 75 -7.77 9.32 -5.31
N GLN A 76 -8.40 8.58 -4.39
CA GLN A 76 -7.77 7.43 -3.74
C GLN A 76 -7.35 6.37 -4.76
N LYS A 77 -8.20 6.06 -5.73
CA LYS A 77 -7.89 5.12 -6.82
C LYS A 77 -6.68 5.59 -7.63
N LYS A 78 -6.62 6.87 -8.01
CA LYS A 78 -5.48 7.45 -8.75
C LYS A 78 -4.20 7.42 -7.92
N VAL A 79 -4.25 7.84 -6.65
CA VAL A 79 -3.09 7.86 -5.75
C VAL A 79 -2.58 6.44 -5.48
N SER A 80 -3.48 5.46 -5.34
CA SER A 80 -3.10 4.05 -5.13
C SER A 80 -2.30 3.43 -6.29
N SER A 81 -2.35 4.03 -7.49
CA SER A 81 -1.57 3.58 -8.64
C SER A 81 -0.10 4.05 -8.60
N ILE A 82 0.22 5.12 -7.86
CA ILE A 82 1.56 5.72 -7.80
C ILE A 82 2.64 4.72 -7.37
N PRO A 83 2.45 3.89 -6.32
CA PRO A 83 3.46 2.89 -5.93
C PRO A 83 3.75 1.86 -7.04
N SER A 84 2.74 1.49 -7.83
CA SER A 84 2.92 0.57 -8.96
C SER A 84 3.73 1.22 -10.07
N ILE A 85 3.45 2.49 -10.39
CA ILE A 85 4.21 3.25 -11.38
C ILE A 85 5.68 3.38 -10.95
N ARG A 86 5.93 3.65 -9.67
CA ARG A 86 7.29 3.69 -9.12
C ARG A 86 8.04 2.37 -9.32
N LYS A 87 7.41 1.22 -9.04
CA LYS A 87 8.02 -0.10 -9.28
C LYS A 87 8.37 -0.32 -10.75
N HIS A 88 7.52 0.13 -11.67
CA HIS A 88 7.82 0.05 -13.10
C HIS A 88 9.02 0.92 -13.47
N LEU A 89 9.12 2.14 -12.93
CA LEU A 89 10.28 3.01 -13.13
C LEU A 89 11.57 2.38 -12.60
N ASP A 90 11.55 1.78 -11.40
CA ASP A 90 12.69 1.07 -10.84
C ASP A 90 13.13 -0.09 -11.75
N THR A 91 12.17 -0.82 -12.32
CA THR A 91 12.43 -1.93 -13.26
C THR A 91 13.05 -1.44 -14.57
N ILE A 92 12.54 -0.33 -15.12
CA ILE A 92 13.10 0.31 -16.33
C ILE A 92 14.53 0.77 -16.07
N GLN A 93 14.78 1.40 -14.92
CA GLN A 93 16.11 1.88 -14.54
C GLN A 93 17.12 0.72 -14.45
N GLN A 94 16.73 -0.40 -13.83
CA GLN A 94 17.58 -1.60 -13.78
C GLN A 94 17.85 -2.16 -15.17
N SER A 95 16.82 -2.23 -16.02
CA SER A 95 16.96 -2.71 -17.40
C SER A 95 17.90 -1.83 -18.22
N LEU A 96 17.82 -0.50 -18.04
CA LEU A 96 18.69 0.46 -18.71
C LEU A 96 20.14 0.33 -18.26
N SER A 97 20.38 0.13 -16.96
CA SER A 97 21.73 -0.12 -16.42
C SER A 97 22.37 -1.34 -17.09
N VAL A 98 21.65 -2.46 -17.13
CA VAL A 98 22.15 -3.70 -17.77
C VAL A 98 22.41 -3.49 -19.26
N LEU A 99 21.56 -2.72 -19.95
CA LEU A 99 21.75 -2.44 -21.36
C LEU A 99 22.98 -1.55 -21.61
N SER A 100 23.24 -0.58 -20.73
CA SER A 100 24.44 0.26 -20.76
C SER A 100 25.70 -0.59 -20.62
N ASP A 101 25.74 -1.49 -19.64
CA ASP A 101 26.89 -2.38 -19.42
C ASP A 101 27.14 -3.26 -20.65
N LYS A 102 26.08 -3.80 -21.27
CA LYS A 102 26.20 -4.58 -22.51
C LYS A 102 26.69 -3.76 -23.69
N TYR A 103 26.27 -2.50 -23.78
CA TYR A 103 26.71 -1.60 -24.84
C TYR A 103 28.22 -1.35 -24.74
N ASP A 104 28.72 -1.08 -23.53
CA ASP A 104 30.15 -0.85 -23.30
C ASP A 104 31.00 -2.07 -23.67
N VAL A 105 30.52 -3.28 -23.35
CA VAL A 105 31.16 -4.54 -23.77
C VAL A 105 31.22 -4.65 -25.30
N LEU A 106 30.11 -4.41 -26.00
CA LEU A 106 30.06 -4.50 -27.46
C LEU A 106 30.96 -3.47 -28.14
N VAL A 107 31.06 -2.26 -27.59
CA VAL A 107 31.98 -1.24 -28.09
C VAL A 107 33.42 -1.71 -27.95
N SER A 108 33.82 -2.23 -26.78
CA SER A 108 35.16 -2.76 -26.56
C SER A 108 35.49 -3.94 -27.49
N GLU A 109 34.55 -4.88 -27.66
CA GLU A 109 34.71 -6.01 -28.59
C GLU A 109 34.86 -5.54 -30.04
N GLN A 110 34.10 -4.52 -30.45
CA GLN A 110 34.20 -3.94 -31.79
C GLN A 110 35.56 -3.29 -32.02
N GLU A 111 36.07 -2.53 -31.05
CA GLU A 111 37.39 -1.89 -31.14
C GLU A 111 38.50 -2.94 -31.25
N GLN A 112 38.47 -3.98 -30.42
CA GLN A 112 39.42 -5.09 -30.50
C GLN A 112 39.35 -5.84 -31.84
N ALA A 113 38.15 -6.06 -32.37
CA ALA A 113 37.96 -6.70 -33.66
C ALA A 113 38.55 -5.84 -34.80
N LYS A 114 38.31 -4.52 -34.78
CA LYS A 114 38.88 -3.57 -35.75
C LYS A 114 40.41 -3.61 -35.71
N GLU A 115 41.02 -3.56 -34.52
CA GLU A 115 42.48 -3.63 -34.40
C GLU A 115 43.06 -4.94 -34.97
N LYS A 116 42.42 -6.08 -34.70
CA LYS A 116 42.84 -7.38 -35.24
C LYS A 116 42.76 -7.41 -36.76
N ILE A 117 41.70 -6.86 -37.35
CA ILE A 117 41.54 -6.77 -38.80
C ILE A 117 42.65 -5.90 -39.41
N THR A 118 42.90 -4.72 -38.84
CA THR A 118 43.97 -3.82 -39.32
C THR A 118 45.33 -4.52 -39.29
N LYS A 119 45.65 -5.26 -38.24
CA LYS A 119 46.90 -6.04 -38.13
C LYS A 119 47.03 -7.20 -39.13
N LEU A 120 45.93 -7.65 -39.74
CA LEU A 120 45.93 -8.70 -40.76
C LEU A 120 45.99 -8.13 -42.18
N GLN A 121 45.71 -6.85 -42.36
CA GLN A 121 45.69 -6.15 -43.65
C GLN A 121 47.03 -5.47 -44.00
N TYR A 122 47.94 -5.36 -43.03
CA TYR A 122 49.31 -4.82 -43.16
C TYR A 122 50.32 -5.86 -42.69
#